data_AF-A0A842K214-F1
#
_entry.id   AF-A0A842K214-F1
#
_cell.length_a   1.000
_cell.length_b   1.000
_cell.length_c   1.000
_cell.angle_alpha   90.00
_cell.angle_beta   90.00
_cell.angle_gamma   90.00
#
_symmetry.space_group_name_H-M   'P 1'
#
loop_
_entity.id
_entity.type
_entity.pdbx_description
1 polymer ?
#
loop_
_entity_poly.entity_id
_entity_poly.type
_entity_poly.pdbx_seq_one_letter_code
_entity_poly.pdbx_strand_id
1 'polypeptide(L)'
;MNKIALRTAVASAVIAPVMLVGAGTATAAPTVTAGGKGEINIAVPAGESWNCFALDSNFGFKAGVGKIGGFASGSNVTVFCFGSVAPFFFTGSVKVT
;
A
#
# COMPACT_ATOMS: atom_id res chain seq x y z
N MET A 1 -10.70 -4.10 28.54
CA MET A 1 -10.33 -3.17 27.44
C MET A 1 -11.00 -3.66 26.16
N ASN A 2 -11.99 -2.92 25.65
CA ASN A 2 -12.79 -3.36 24.50
C ASN A 2 -11.91 -3.48 23.25
N LYS A 3 -11.96 -4.64 22.58
CA LYS A 3 -11.24 -4.94 21.32
C LYS A 3 -11.33 -3.82 20.28
N ILE A 4 -12.41 -3.05 20.28
CA ILE A 4 -12.65 -1.93 19.37
C ILE A 4 -11.63 -0.80 19.61
N ALA A 5 -11.39 -0.42 20.86
CA ALA A 5 -10.43 0.65 21.20
C ALA A 5 -8.99 0.29 20.84
N LEU A 6 -8.63 -0.99 20.96
CA LEU A 6 -7.32 -1.49 20.54
C LEU A 6 -7.17 -1.45 19.02
N ARG A 7 -8.22 -1.81 18.27
CA ARG A 7 -8.23 -1.73 16.79
C ARG A 7 -8.14 -0.28 16.30
N THR A 8 -8.86 0.65 16.93
CA THR A 8 -8.74 2.07 16.58
C THR A 8 -7.38 2.63 16.96
N ALA A 9 -6.81 2.30 18.13
CA ALA A 9 -5.48 2.75 18.51
C ALA A 9 -4.38 2.25 17.56
N VAL A 10 -4.46 0.99 17.11
CA VAL A 10 -3.53 0.45 16.11
C VAL A 10 -3.73 1.14 14.75
N ALA A 11 -4.97 1.39 14.33
CA ALA A 11 -5.24 2.16 13.11
C ALA A 11 -4.68 3.59 13.20
N SER A 12 -4.86 4.28 14.33
CA SER A 12 -4.31 5.62 14.57
C SER A 12 -2.79 5.64 14.63
N ALA A 13 -2.16 4.61 15.22
CA ALA A 13 -0.71 4.51 15.34
C ALA A 13 -0.01 4.26 14.00
N VAL A 14 -0.69 3.62 13.03
CA VAL A 14 -0.19 3.48 11.65
C VAL A 14 -0.32 4.80 10.88
N ILE A 15 -1.30 5.65 11.23
CA ILE A 15 -1.54 6.95 10.58
C ILE A 15 -0.65 8.07 11.18
N ALA A 16 -0.22 7.93 12.43
CA ALA A 16 0.48 8.98 13.19
C ALA A 16 1.92 9.37 12.72
N PRO A 17 2.75 8.52 12.07
CA PRO A 17 4.12 8.93 11.71
C PRO A 17 4.22 10.00 10.61
N VAL A 18 3.11 10.43 10.02
CA VAL A 18 3.11 11.28 8.81
C VAL A 18 3.35 12.77 9.12
N MET A 19 3.14 13.20 10.35
CA MET A 19 3.01 14.64 10.65
C MET A 19 4.32 15.39 10.93
N LEU A 20 5.51 14.79 10.83
CA LEU A 20 6.70 15.43 11.42
C LEU A 20 7.96 15.62 10.56
N VAL A 21 7.98 15.38 9.24
CA VAL A 21 9.17 15.74 8.44
C VAL A 21 8.82 16.32 7.07
N GLY A 22 8.59 17.64 7.04
CA GLY A 22 9.26 18.55 6.10
C GLY A 22 9.04 18.46 4.58
N ALA A 23 8.19 17.59 4.05
CA ALA A 23 7.93 17.53 2.60
C ALA A 23 6.44 17.24 2.36
N GLY A 24 5.66 18.26 1.96
CA GLY A 24 4.30 18.18 1.38
C GLY A 24 3.25 17.29 2.07
N THR A 25 2.01 17.73 2.20
CA THR A 25 0.93 16.77 2.48
C THR A 25 0.59 16.06 1.18
N ALA A 26 0.79 14.74 1.08
CA ALA A 26 0.22 13.95 -0.01
C ALA A 26 -1.27 14.26 -0.14
N THR A 27 -1.75 14.51 -1.37
CA THR A 27 -3.14 14.93 -1.60
C THR A 27 -4.13 13.78 -1.34
N ALA A 28 -3.67 12.54 -1.50
CA ALA A 28 -4.39 11.32 -1.14
C ALA A 28 -3.41 10.16 -0.90
N ALA A 29 -3.88 9.08 -0.27
CA ALA A 29 -3.11 7.85 -0.14
C ALA A 29 -3.20 7.00 -1.42
N PRO A 30 -2.13 6.27 -1.80
CA PRO A 30 -2.22 5.21 -2.80
C PRO A 30 -3.28 4.17 -2.42
N THR A 31 -3.79 3.45 -3.42
CA THR A 31 -4.76 2.36 -3.23
C THR A 31 -4.31 1.11 -3.98
N VAL A 32 -4.70 -0.07 -3.48
CA VAL A 32 -4.42 -1.36 -4.10
C VAL A 32 -5.71 -2.13 -4.34
N THR A 33 -5.82 -2.74 -5.51
CA THR A 33 -6.98 -3.54 -5.94
C THR A 33 -6.54 -4.80 -6.67
N ALA A 34 -7.42 -5.81 -6.73
CA ALA A 34 -7.18 -7.01 -7.51
C ALA A 34 -7.25 -6.65 -9.00
N GLY A 35 -6.34 -7.22 -9.80
CA GLY A 35 -6.29 -7.04 -11.24
C GLY A 35 -6.88 -8.23 -12.00
N GLY A 36 -6.37 -8.46 -13.21
CA GLY A 36 -6.60 -9.71 -13.94
C GLY A 36 -5.92 -10.91 -13.26
N LYS A 37 -5.92 -12.05 -13.95
CA LYS A 37 -5.34 -13.30 -13.43
C LYS A 37 -3.86 -13.11 -13.11
N GLY A 38 -3.46 -13.32 -11.86
CA GLY A 38 -2.07 -13.15 -11.43
C GLY A 38 -1.62 -11.69 -11.30
N GLU A 39 -2.54 -10.73 -11.26
CA GLU A 39 -2.25 -9.30 -11.25
C GLU A 39 -2.89 -8.54 -10.09
N ILE A 40 -2.28 -7.41 -9.74
CA ILE A 40 -2.86 -6.36 -8.91
C ILE A 40 -2.79 -5.02 -9.65
N ASN A 41 -3.54 -4.04 -9.17
CA ASN A 41 -3.44 -2.66 -9.64
C ASN A 41 -3.20 -1.71 -8.46
N ILE A 42 -2.13 -0.92 -8.56
CA ILE A 42 -1.76 0.12 -7.60
C ILE A 42 -2.07 1.48 -8.22
N ALA A 43 -3.05 2.20 -7.67
CA ALA A 43 -3.36 3.56 -8.10
C ALA A 43 -2.75 4.58 -7.13
N VAL A 44 -2.07 5.57 -7.68
CA VAL A 44 -1.44 6.66 -6.94
C VAL A 44 -2.12 8.00 -7.31
N PRO A 45 -2.08 9.01 -6.44
CA PRO A 45 -2.65 10.32 -6.74
C PRO A 45 -2.09 10.91 -8.04
N ALA A 46 -2.95 11.56 -8.82
CA ALA A 46 -2.55 12.13 -10.10
C ALA A 46 -1.55 13.27 -9.91
N GLY A 47 -0.47 13.26 -10.72
CA GLY A 47 0.58 14.27 -10.63
C GLY A 47 1.57 14.07 -9.49
N GLU A 48 1.44 12.99 -8.70
CA GLU A 48 2.39 12.64 -7.65
C GLU A 48 3.29 11.46 -8.07
N SER A 49 4.56 11.53 -7.66
CA SER A 49 5.54 10.48 -7.89
C SER A 49 5.65 9.58 -6.65
N TRP A 50 5.39 8.29 -6.85
CA TRP A 50 5.39 7.27 -5.80
C TRP A 50 6.21 6.06 -6.24
N ASN A 51 6.99 5.52 -5.31
CA ASN A 51 7.64 4.22 -5.43
C ASN A 51 6.86 3.21 -4.60
N CYS A 52 6.40 2.12 -5.22
CA CYS A 52 5.67 1.09 -4.51
C CYS A 52 6.32 -0.28 -4.68
N PHE A 53 6.27 -1.06 -3.60
CA PHE A 53 6.73 -2.44 -3.53
C PHE A 53 5.56 -3.36 -3.17
N ALA A 54 5.49 -4.51 -3.83
CA ALA A 54 4.46 -5.51 -3.66
C ALA A 54 5.11 -6.84 -3.28
N LEU A 55 4.72 -7.39 -2.14
CA LEU A 55 5.21 -8.66 -1.60
C LEU A 55 4.05 -9.65 -1.52
N ASP A 56 4.16 -10.78 -2.20
CA ASP A 56 3.17 -11.84 -2.11
C ASP A 56 3.47 -12.84 -0.98
N SER A 57 2.47 -13.66 -0.64
CA SER A 57 2.59 -14.71 0.39
C SER A 57 3.61 -15.82 0.09
N ASN A 58 4.11 -15.88 -1.14
CA ASN A 58 5.21 -16.77 -1.57
C ASN A 58 6.55 -16.04 -1.60
N PHE A 59 6.65 -14.86 -0.97
CA PHE A 59 7.82 -14.00 -0.97
C PHE A 59 8.22 -13.48 -2.36
N GLY A 60 7.29 -13.48 -3.31
CA GLY A 60 7.46 -12.82 -4.60
C GLY A 60 7.47 -11.31 -4.41
N PHE A 61 8.56 -10.66 -4.82
CA PHE A 61 8.74 -9.21 -4.72
C PHE A 61 8.64 -8.55 -6.10
N LYS A 62 7.84 -7.48 -6.20
CA LYS A 62 7.70 -6.64 -7.38
C LYS A 62 7.73 -5.17 -6.97
N ALA A 63 8.12 -4.30 -7.91
CA ALA A 63 8.09 -2.86 -7.73
C ALA A 63 7.38 -2.18 -8.91
N GLY A 64 6.69 -1.09 -8.65
CA GLY A 64 6.03 -0.28 -9.68
C GLY A 64 4.69 0.29 -9.25
N VAL A 65 4.04 1.02 -10.16
CA VAL A 65 2.69 1.58 -10.01
C VAL A 65 1.84 1.17 -11.22
N GLY A 66 0.52 1.21 -11.08
CA GLY A 66 -0.41 0.70 -12.09
C GLY A 66 -0.57 -0.82 -12.02
N LYS A 67 -0.71 -1.46 -13.18
CA LYS A 67 -0.89 -2.91 -13.28
C LYS A 67 0.44 -3.63 -13.05
N ILE A 68 0.45 -4.54 -12.07
CA ILE A 68 1.61 -5.37 -11.75
C ILE A 68 1.19 -6.83 -11.79
N GLY A 69 1.83 -7.60 -12.66
CA GLY A 69 1.58 -9.02 -12.83
C GLY A 69 2.70 -9.93 -12.33
N GLY A 70 2.48 -11.23 -12.49
CA GLY A 70 3.44 -12.28 -12.14
C GLY A 70 3.32 -12.77 -10.70
N PHE A 71 2.17 -12.55 -10.06
CA PHE A 71 1.83 -13.15 -8.78
C PHE A 71 1.10 -14.47 -8.97
N ALA A 72 1.28 -15.39 -8.03
CA ALA A 72 0.49 -16.62 -8.05
C ALA A 72 -0.98 -16.32 -7.71
N SER A 73 -1.91 -16.92 -8.46
CA SER A 73 -3.34 -16.85 -8.15
C SER A 73 -3.62 -17.38 -6.75
N GLY A 74 -4.47 -16.68 -6.01
CA GLY A 74 -4.79 -16.98 -4.61
C GLY A 74 -3.81 -16.41 -3.58
N SER A 75 -2.64 -15.89 -3.99
CA SER A 75 -1.71 -15.22 -3.08
C SER A 75 -2.29 -13.93 -2.51
N ASN A 76 -1.93 -13.62 -1.28
CA ASN A 76 -2.18 -12.29 -0.70
C ASN A 76 -0.97 -11.41 -1.00
N VAL A 77 -1.18 -10.33 -1.76
CA VAL A 77 -0.13 -9.36 -2.08
C VAL A 77 -0.29 -8.15 -1.18
N THR A 78 0.78 -7.82 -0.46
CA THR A 78 0.86 -6.65 0.42
C THR A 78 1.68 -5.56 -0.26
N VAL A 79 1.15 -4.34 -0.27
CA VAL A 79 1.75 -3.20 -0.97
C VAL A 79 2.19 -2.11 0.01
N PHE A 80 3.40 -1.62 -0.20
CA PHE A 80 4.02 -0.51 0.50
C PHE A 80 4.39 0.57 -0.50
N CYS A 81 3.99 1.81 -0.26
CA CYS A 81 4.28 2.95 -1.14
C CYS A 81 4.99 4.07 -0.38
N PHE A 82 5.88 4.76 -1.11
CA PHE A 82 6.76 5.81 -0.61
C PHE A 82 6.69 6.97 -1.60
N GLY A 83 6.32 8.15 -1.11
CA GLY A 83 6.28 9.37 -1.91
C GLY A 83 7.40 10.31 -1.48
N SER A 84 7.79 11.23 -2.37
CA SER A 84 8.70 12.34 -1.99
C SER A 84 8.14 13.20 -0.86
N VAL A 85 6.82 13.15 -0.65
CA VAL A 85 6.05 13.88 0.36
C VAL A 85 5.57 12.99 1.52
N ALA A 86 6.03 11.74 1.57
CA ALA A 86 5.37 10.68 2.34
C ALA A 86 6.36 9.53 2.66
N PRO A 87 7.00 9.51 3.85
CA PRO A 87 8.18 8.69 4.10
C PRO A 87 7.93 7.17 4.17
N PHE A 88 6.72 6.71 4.48
CA PHE A 88 6.35 5.28 4.42
C PHE A 88 4.84 5.08 4.61
N PHE A 89 4.16 4.38 3.69
CA PHE A 89 2.74 4.03 3.86
C PHE A 89 2.49 2.57 3.51
N PHE A 90 1.99 1.82 4.49
CA PHE A 90 1.26 0.58 4.22
C PHE A 90 0.00 0.95 3.43
N THR A 91 -0.03 0.52 2.15
CA THR A 91 -1.13 0.86 1.24
C THR A 91 -2.30 -0.10 1.40
N GLY A 92 -2.01 -1.38 1.65
CA GLY A 92 -3.02 -2.41 1.84
C GLY A 92 -2.54 -3.78 1.40
N SER A 93 -3.43 -4.77 1.53
CA SER A 93 -3.22 -6.11 0.99
C SER A 93 -4.44 -6.53 0.18
N VAL A 94 -4.21 -7.26 -0.91
CA VAL A 94 -5.27 -7.77 -1.77
C VAL A 94 -5.01 -9.22 -2.16
N LYS A 95 -6.09 -10.00 -2.31
CA LYS A 95 -6.00 -11.37 -2.81
C LYS A 95 -5.99 -11.36 -4.34
N VAL A 96 -4.99 -12.02 -4.92
CA VAL A 96 -4.84 -12.16 -6.36
C VAL A 96 -5.83 -13.20 -6.89
N THR A 97 -6.44 -12.89 -8.04
CA THR A 97 -7.39 -13.79 -8.72
C THR A 97 -6.65 -14.73 -9.67
#